data_AF-A0A8S3Z5T2-F1
#
_entry.id   AF-A0A8S3Z5T2-F1
#
_cell.length_a   1.000
_cell.length_b   1.000
_cell.length_c   1.000
_cell.angle_alpha   90.00
_cell.angle_beta   90.00
_cell.angle_gamma   90.00
#
_symmetry.space_group_name_H-M   'P 1'
#
loop_
_entity.id
_entity.type
_entity.pdbx_description
1 polymer ?
#
loop_
_entity_poly.entity_id
_entity_poly.type
_entity_poly.pdbx_seq_one_letter_code
_entity_poly.pdbx_strand_id
1 'polypeptide(L)'
;HLFGSGHDPNDTECSKTEQFGGKFLMNTISVFGKYPNNLKFSPCSLRQIGLKMPNHNCLTPRSTGAFCGNGAVEDEEYCDASSKGMEDLDPCCDRYCKLRGNATCSDANHICCKNCVIAPANTPCLHSEPVDCTKPSFCSGRDHSCPKPAYVPEGTPCPGPGHCYSGKCLSFCQALSRNRSVRLQACMCRTNAACKSCCFNTERANVSDWCQVYSNESVLDGTPCYMGFCKTGVCESYEASTFKRFQGFLKQMKTPELETFLKGNLVMLLILISLIVWLPATFYIYRA
;
A
#
# COMPACT_ATOMS: atom_id res chain seq x y z
N HIS A 1 -9.39 -9.50 -10.43
CA HIS A 1 -9.74 -9.21 -11.83
C HIS A 1 -9.45 -10.36 -12.78
N LEU A 2 -8.19 -10.70 -13.12
CA LEU A 2 -7.90 -11.81 -14.07
C LEU A 2 -8.49 -13.15 -13.61
N PHE A 3 -8.37 -13.49 -12.34
CA PHE A 3 -9.02 -14.65 -11.72
C PHE A 3 -10.55 -14.54 -11.60
N GLY A 4 -11.19 -13.57 -12.27
CA GLY A 4 -12.64 -13.48 -12.39
C GLY A 4 -13.38 -12.77 -11.24
N SER A 5 -12.69 -12.29 -10.20
CA SER A 5 -13.29 -11.41 -9.19
C SER A 5 -13.30 -9.96 -9.63
N GLY A 6 -14.46 -9.31 -9.55
CA GLY A 6 -14.61 -7.85 -9.59
C GLY A 6 -14.19 -7.17 -8.29
N HIS A 7 -14.53 -5.89 -8.13
CA HIS A 7 -14.32 -5.17 -6.87
C HIS A 7 -15.27 -5.66 -5.78
N ASP A 8 -14.83 -5.56 -4.53
CA ASP A 8 -15.64 -5.91 -3.38
C ASP A 8 -16.87 -4.98 -3.26
N PRO A 9 -18.08 -5.52 -3.11
CA PRO A 9 -19.28 -4.72 -2.86
C PRO A 9 -19.17 -4.00 -1.51
N ASN A 10 -19.78 -2.83 -1.40
CA ASN A 10 -19.75 -2.03 -0.17
C ASN A 10 -20.76 -2.57 0.87
N ASP A 11 -20.50 -3.76 1.39
CA ASP A 11 -21.29 -4.42 2.42
C ASP A 11 -20.43 -4.84 3.64
N THR A 12 -21.10 -5.31 4.69
CA THR A 12 -20.46 -5.69 5.95
C THR A 12 -19.67 -7.00 5.89
N GLU A 13 -19.88 -7.84 4.88
CA GLU A 13 -19.16 -9.11 4.71
C GLU A 13 -17.80 -8.87 4.04
N CYS A 14 -17.80 -8.12 2.95
CA CYS A 14 -16.71 -8.03 2.00
C CYS A 14 -16.05 -6.65 1.97
N SER A 15 -16.58 -5.67 2.70
CA SER A 15 -16.00 -4.34 2.83
C SER A 15 -15.92 -3.91 4.30
N LYS A 16 -15.13 -4.67 5.09
CA LYS A 16 -14.92 -4.41 6.52
C LYS A 16 -14.38 -3.00 6.79
N THR A 17 -14.78 -2.43 7.92
CA THR A 17 -14.21 -1.17 8.41
C THR A 17 -12.80 -1.41 8.95
N GLU A 18 -12.04 -0.35 9.17
CA GLU A 18 -10.70 -0.41 9.78
C GLU A 18 -10.70 -1.14 11.15
N GLN A 19 -11.81 -1.02 11.88
CA GLN A 19 -12.08 -1.72 13.13
C GLN A 19 -12.14 -3.26 12.99
N PHE A 20 -12.38 -3.80 11.81
CA PHE A 20 -12.45 -5.24 11.58
C PHE A 20 -11.35 -5.72 10.64
N GLY A 21 -10.19 -5.07 10.70
CA GLY A 21 -9.02 -5.42 9.91
C GLY A 21 -8.95 -4.71 8.56
N GLY A 22 -9.78 -3.68 8.34
CA GLY A 22 -9.75 -2.84 7.13
C GLY A 22 -10.33 -3.50 5.89
N LYS A 23 -10.30 -2.75 4.79
CA LYS A 23 -10.78 -3.20 3.47
C LYS A 23 -9.90 -4.34 2.93
N PHE A 24 -10.44 -5.16 2.03
CA PHE A 24 -9.69 -6.25 1.40
C PHE A 24 -8.95 -5.79 0.14
N LEU A 25 -8.15 -6.69 -0.44
CA LEU A 25 -7.32 -6.40 -1.62
C LEU A 25 -8.13 -5.92 -2.83
N MET A 26 -9.34 -6.44 -3.04
CA MET A 26 -10.19 -6.10 -4.18
C MET A 26 -11.11 -4.90 -3.93
N ASN A 27 -10.82 -4.07 -2.94
CA ASN A 27 -11.58 -2.86 -2.67
C ASN A 27 -11.56 -1.89 -3.86
N THR A 28 -12.63 -1.11 -4.04
CA THR A 28 -12.76 -0.13 -5.14
C THR A 28 -11.75 1.02 -5.07
N ILE A 29 -11.17 1.24 -3.89
CA ILE A 29 -10.16 2.27 -3.61
C ILE A 29 -8.89 1.56 -3.12
N SER A 30 -7.73 2.08 -3.54
CA SER A 30 -6.42 1.54 -3.13
C SER A 30 -6.30 1.46 -1.60
N VAL A 31 -5.69 0.37 -1.13
CA VAL A 31 -5.46 0.08 0.29
C VAL A 31 -3.99 0.27 0.64
N PHE A 32 -3.70 0.87 1.78
CA PHE A 32 -2.34 1.23 2.19
C PHE A 32 -1.51 0.06 2.78
N GLY A 33 -2.03 -1.17 2.75
CA GLY A 33 -1.35 -2.34 3.34
C GLY A 33 -1.26 -2.32 4.88
N LYS A 34 -1.85 -1.32 5.54
CA LYS A 34 -1.76 -1.10 6.99
C LYS A 34 -2.57 -2.10 7.82
N TYR A 35 -3.69 -2.59 7.27
CA TYR A 35 -4.62 -3.43 8.00
C TYR A 35 -4.54 -4.90 7.54
N PRO A 36 -4.75 -5.89 8.45
CA PRO A 36 -4.57 -7.32 8.13
C PRO A 36 -5.35 -7.85 6.93
N ASN A 37 -6.48 -7.24 6.58
CA ASN A 37 -7.27 -7.66 5.42
C ASN A 37 -6.76 -7.06 4.11
N ASN A 38 -5.95 -6.01 4.13
CA ASN A 38 -5.42 -5.37 2.92
C ASN A 38 -4.56 -6.33 2.08
N LEU A 39 -4.03 -7.38 2.70
CA LEU A 39 -3.24 -8.44 2.07
C LEU A 39 -4.04 -9.72 1.77
N LYS A 40 -5.36 -9.67 1.91
CA LYS A 40 -6.25 -10.85 1.77
C LYS A 40 -7.35 -10.56 0.77
N PHE A 41 -7.81 -11.61 0.10
CA PHE A 41 -9.08 -11.57 -0.62
C PHE A 41 -10.25 -11.62 0.35
N SER A 42 -11.33 -10.88 0.04
CA SER A 42 -12.58 -10.96 0.79
C SER A 42 -13.31 -12.30 0.53
N PRO A 43 -14.28 -12.67 1.37
CA PRO A 43 -15.15 -13.82 1.08
C PRO A 43 -15.85 -13.73 -0.28
N CYS A 44 -16.30 -12.54 -0.69
CA CYS A 44 -16.95 -12.32 -2.00
C CYS A 44 -15.97 -12.54 -3.15
N SER A 45 -14.75 -12.01 -3.01
CA SER A 45 -13.69 -12.19 -3.99
C SER A 45 -13.34 -13.66 -4.16
N LEU A 46 -13.17 -14.40 -3.06
CA LEU A 46 -12.86 -15.83 -3.09
C LEU A 46 -13.97 -16.66 -3.75
N ARG A 47 -15.25 -16.34 -3.48
CA ARG A 47 -16.38 -17.00 -4.15
C ARG A 47 -16.36 -16.77 -5.67
N GLN A 48 -16.15 -15.53 -6.10
CA GLN A 48 -16.06 -15.22 -7.53
C GLN A 48 -14.87 -15.90 -8.20
N ILE A 49 -13.70 -15.90 -7.56
CA ILE A 49 -12.51 -16.60 -8.03
C ILE A 49 -12.80 -18.09 -8.17
N GLY A 50 -13.38 -18.72 -7.15
CA GLY A 50 -13.72 -20.14 -7.18
C GLY A 50 -14.69 -20.50 -8.31
N LEU A 51 -15.71 -19.65 -8.57
CA LEU A 51 -16.66 -19.87 -9.67
C LEU A 51 -16.03 -19.71 -11.06
N LYS A 52 -14.99 -18.89 -11.19
CA LYS A 52 -14.31 -18.63 -12.47
C LYS A 52 -13.08 -19.52 -12.66
N MET A 53 -12.54 -20.12 -11.61
CA MET A 53 -11.38 -21.03 -11.65
C MET A 53 -11.51 -22.13 -12.71
N PRO A 54 -12.67 -22.81 -12.88
CA PRO A 54 -12.83 -23.84 -13.92
C PRO A 54 -12.69 -23.31 -15.34
N ASN A 55 -12.82 -22.00 -15.58
CA ASN A 55 -12.63 -21.42 -16.92
C ASN A 55 -11.15 -21.11 -17.21
N HIS A 56 -10.26 -21.24 -16.23
CA HIS A 56 -8.84 -21.04 -16.39
C HIS A 56 -8.16 -22.33 -16.87
N ASN A 57 -8.55 -22.81 -18.05
CA ASN A 57 -8.09 -24.07 -18.65
C ASN A 57 -6.59 -24.11 -18.95
N CYS A 58 -5.90 -22.96 -18.91
CA CYS A 58 -4.45 -22.86 -19.05
C CYS A 58 -3.69 -23.06 -17.73
N LEU A 59 -4.38 -23.11 -16.58
CA LEU A 59 -3.76 -23.40 -15.30
C LEU A 59 -3.64 -24.92 -15.16
N THR A 60 -2.41 -25.41 -15.14
CA THR A 60 -2.13 -26.80 -14.80
C THR A 60 -1.99 -26.93 -13.28
N PRO A 61 -2.30 -28.12 -12.70
CA PRO A 61 -1.86 -28.43 -11.35
C PRO A 61 -0.37 -28.11 -11.20
N ARG A 62 0.04 -27.62 -10.03
CA ARG A 62 1.45 -27.37 -9.75
C ARG A 62 2.21 -28.67 -10.10
N SER A 63 3.13 -28.60 -11.06
CA SER A 63 3.97 -29.74 -11.37
C SER A 63 4.69 -30.13 -10.08
N THR A 64 4.54 -31.38 -9.67
CA THR A 64 5.28 -31.91 -8.51
C THR A 64 6.75 -32.17 -8.84
N GLY A 65 7.17 -31.86 -10.07
CA GLY A 65 8.57 -31.81 -10.48
C GLY A 65 8.96 -30.37 -10.81
N ALA A 66 10.23 -30.05 -10.58
CA ALA A 66 10.80 -28.76 -10.90
C ALA A 66 10.65 -28.45 -12.39
N PHE A 67 10.19 -27.23 -12.68
CA PHE A 67 10.04 -26.75 -14.04
C PHE A 67 11.10 -25.69 -14.32
N CYS A 68 12.15 -26.12 -15.03
CA CYS A 68 13.19 -25.21 -15.44
C CYS A 68 12.66 -24.19 -16.44
N GLY A 69 12.62 -22.94 -15.99
CA GLY A 69 12.30 -21.76 -16.78
C GLY A 69 11.09 -20.96 -16.30
N ASN A 70 10.64 -21.15 -15.07
CA ASN A 70 9.61 -20.32 -14.43
C ASN A 70 10.20 -19.16 -13.60
N GLY A 71 11.52 -19.07 -13.50
CA GLY A 71 12.24 -18.03 -12.75
C GLY A 71 12.34 -18.30 -11.24
N ALA A 72 11.93 -19.48 -10.78
CA ALA A 72 11.96 -19.89 -9.39
C ALA A 72 12.78 -21.17 -9.24
N VAL A 73 13.76 -21.16 -8.34
CA VAL A 73 14.56 -22.36 -8.06
C VAL A 73 13.69 -23.38 -7.33
N GLU A 74 13.43 -24.50 -8.00
CA GLU A 74 12.69 -25.64 -7.46
C GLU A 74 13.62 -26.83 -7.13
N ASP A 75 13.06 -27.93 -6.63
CA ASP A 75 13.83 -29.11 -6.22
C ASP A 75 14.64 -29.68 -7.41
N GLU A 76 15.94 -29.91 -7.23
CA GLU A 76 16.93 -30.36 -8.26
C GLU A 76 17.51 -29.25 -9.17
N GLU A 77 17.07 -28.00 -9.04
CA GLU A 77 17.64 -26.85 -9.76
C GLU A 77 18.67 -26.10 -8.90
N TYR A 78 19.71 -25.53 -9.54
CA TYR A 78 20.70 -24.69 -8.86
C TYR A 78 20.48 -23.19 -9.14
N CYS A 79 19.72 -22.88 -10.17
CA CYS A 79 19.32 -21.54 -10.58
C CYS A 79 18.18 -21.67 -11.60
N ASP A 80 17.36 -20.65 -11.74
CA ASP A 80 16.39 -20.50 -12.82
C ASP A 80 16.27 -19.02 -13.19
N ALA A 81 17.02 -18.59 -14.19
CA ALA A 81 17.09 -17.20 -14.59
C ALA A 81 16.19 -16.83 -15.78
N SER A 82 15.44 -17.78 -16.37
CA SER A 82 14.83 -17.54 -17.68
C SER A 82 13.56 -18.34 -17.94
N SER A 83 12.47 -17.63 -18.26
CA SER A 83 11.49 -18.15 -19.23
C SER A 83 12.12 -18.22 -20.62
N LYS A 84 12.05 -19.40 -21.29
CA LYS A 84 12.60 -19.68 -22.64
C LYS A 84 12.66 -18.41 -23.52
N GLY A 85 13.88 -17.94 -23.82
CA GLY A 85 14.11 -16.77 -24.70
C GLY A 85 14.78 -15.56 -24.03
N MET A 86 15.11 -15.63 -22.73
CA MET A 86 15.82 -14.59 -21.96
C MET A 86 17.17 -15.11 -21.42
N GLU A 87 17.89 -15.92 -22.22
CA GLU A 87 19.11 -16.65 -21.80
C GLU A 87 20.32 -15.75 -21.43
N ASP A 88 20.22 -14.44 -21.68
CA ASP A 88 21.29 -13.44 -21.47
C ASP A 88 21.10 -12.54 -20.24
N LEU A 89 20.02 -12.72 -19.45
CA LEU A 89 19.79 -11.87 -18.25
C LEU A 89 20.66 -12.26 -17.05
N ASP A 90 21.02 -13.54 -16.94
CA ASP A 90 21.91 -14.04 -15.89
C ASP A 90 23.02 -14.90 -16.51
N PRO A 91 24.26 -14.38 -16.60
CA PRO A 91 25.39 -15.12 -17.16
C PRO A 91 25.80 -16.33 -16.29
N CYS A 92 25.24 -16.45 -15.08
CA CYS A 92 25.57 -17.49 -14.12
C CYS A 92 24.73 -18.76 -14.29
N CYS A 93 23.61 -18.69 -15.00
CA CYS A 93 22.65 -19.79 -15.11
C CYS A 93 22.51 -20.29 -16.56
N ASP A 94 22.54 -21.60 -16.77
CA ASP A 94 22.31 -22.22 -18.08
C ASP A 94 20.82 -22.53 -18.33
N ARG A 95 20.50 -22.90 -19.58
CA ARG A 95 19.15 -23.28 -20.03
C ARG A 95 18.62 -24.60 -19.43
N TYR A 96 19.44 -25.28 -18.62
CA TYR A 96 19.10 -26.52 -17.93
C TYR A 96 19.03 -26.30 -16.41
N CYS A 97 18.95 -25.05 -15.95
CA CYS A 97 18.84 -24.65 -14.55
C CYS A 97 20.03 -25.10 -13.69
N LYS A 98 21.22 -25.09 -14.31
CA LYS A 98 22.50 -25.34 -13.66
C LYS A 98 23.40 -24.11 -13.73
N LEU A 99 24.27 -24.00 -12.73
CA LEU A 99 25.28 -22.94 -12.69
C LEU A 99 26.33 -23.15 -13.80
N ARG A 100 26.67 -22.07 -14.52
CA ARG A 100 27.66 -22.07 -15.59
C ARG A 100 29.08 -22.00 -15.04
N GLY A 101 29.97 -22.85 -15.56
CA GLY A 101 31.41 -22.79 -15.28
C GLY A 101 31.73 -22.85 -13.79
N ASN A 102 32.34 -21.78 -13.27
CA ASN A 102 32.72 -21.65 -11.85
C ASN A 102 31.75 -20.79 -11.04
N ALA A 103 30.54 -20.52 -11.56
CA ALA A 103 29.53 -19.78 -10.82
C ALA A 103 29.17 -20.52 -9.52
N THR A 104 29.16 -19.79 -8.41
CA THR A 104 28.78 -20.32 -7.09
C THR A 104 27.34 -19.97 -6.71
N CYS A 105 26.73 -19.07 -7.46
CA CYS A 105 25.35 -18.61 -7.27
C CYS A 105 24.85 -17.97 -8.57
N SER A 106 23.55 -17.64 -8.59
CA SER A 106 22.87 -16.94 -9.68
C SER A 106 22.42 -15.55 -9.22
N ASP A 107 22.69 -14.53 -10.03
CA ASP A 107 22.33 -13.14 -9.75
C ASP A 107 20.82 -12.90 -9.82
N ALA A 108 20.09 -13.69 -10.64
CA ALA A 108 18.64 -13.60 -10.76
C ALA A 108 17.89 -14.18 -9.55
N ASN A 109 18.39 -15.29 -8.98
CA ASN A 109 17.66 -16.02 -7.93
C ASN A 109 18.18 -15.78 -6.52
N HIS A 110 19.44 -15.38 -6.38
CA HIS A 110 20.07 -15.28 -5.07
C HIS A 110 20.43 -13.83 -4.73
N ILE A 111 19.76 -13.31 -3.71
CA ILE A 111 19.87 -11.92 -3.25
C ILE A 111 21.29 -11.50 -2.81
N CYS A 112 22.13 -12.45 -2.40
CA CYS A 112 23.52 -12.22 -2.03
C CYS A 112 24.51 -12.78 -3.07
N CYS A 113 24.09 -12.83 -4.34
CA CYS A 113 24.97 -13.09 -5.47
C CYS A 113 25.31 -11.79 -6.19
N LYS A 114 26.55 -11.68 -6.65
CA LYS A 114 26.98 -10.57 -7.50
C LYS A 114 28.01 -11.07 -8.49
N ASN A 115 27.70 -10.99 -9.79
CA ASN A 115 28.55 -11.46 -10.87
C ASN A 115 28.93 -12.95 -10.68
N CYS A 116 27.94 -13.79 -10.41
CA CYS A 116 28.08 -15.24 -10.26
C CYS A 116 28.89 -15.72 -9.04
N VAL A 117 29.28 -14.80 -8.16
CA VAL A 117 30.02 -15.10 -6.93
C VAL A 117 29.29 -14.55 -5.71
N ILE A 118 29.52 -15.18 -4.56
CA ILE A 118 28.93 -14.73 -3.29
C ILE A 118 29.36 -13.29 -3.01
N ALA A 119 28.37 -12.43 -2.77
CA ALA A 119 28.60 -11.03 -2.46
C ALA A 119 29.41 -10.90 -1.16
N PRO A 120 30.32 -9.91 -1.06
CA PRO A 120 31.16 -9.76 0.12
C PRO A 120 30.33 -9.48 1.38
N ALA A 121 30.91 -9.81 2.54
CA ALA A 121 30.28 -9.54 3.83
C ALA A 121 29.91 -8.05 3.96
N ASN A 122 28.79 -7.78 4.63
CA ASN A 122 28.22 -6.43 4.80
C ASN A 122 27.65 -5.79 3.52
N THR A 123 27.47 -6.55 2.43
CA THR A 123 26.66 -6.08 1.29
C THR A 123 25.18 -6.03 1.69
N PRO A 124 24.47 -4.89 1.57
CA PRO A 124 23.06 -4.80 1.94
C PRO A 124 22.21 -5.69 1.03
N CYS A 125 21.34 -6.52 1.63
CA CYS A 125 20.47 -7.44 0.88
C CYS A 125 18.98 -7.23 1.18
N LEU A 126 18.61 -6.91 2.41
CA LEU A 126 17.23 -6.53 2.75
C LEU A 126 17.21 -5.14 3.38
N HIS A 127 16.24 -4.33 2.95
CA HIS A 127 16.00 -3.02 3.54
C HIS A 127 15.30 -3.16 4.90
N SER A 128 15.31 -2.08 5.67
CA SER A 128 14.50 -1.99 6.87
C SER A 128 13.02 -1.88 6.48
N GLU A 129 12.17 -2.70 7.08
CA GLU A 129 10.73 -2.62 6.90
C GLU A 129 10.07 -2.08 8.17
N PRO A 130 9.60 -0.81 8.18
CA PRO A 130 9.01 -0.20 9.37
C PRO A 130 7.73 -0.88 9.86
N VAL A 131 6.98 -1.51 8.97
CA VAL A 131 5.73 -2.24 9.31
C VAL A 131 6.03 -3.56 10.02
N ASP A 132 7.07 -4.25 9.56
CA ASP A 132 7.55 -5.50 10.15
C ASP A 132 8.58 -5.25 11.27
N CYS A 133 8.88 -3.98 11.57
CA CYS A 133 9.79 -3.60 12.64
C CYS A 133 11.16 -4.30 12.53
N THR A 134 11.68 -4.37 11.31
CA THR A 134 12.96 -5.05 11.00
C THR A 134 14.06 -4.05 10.68
N LYS A 135 15.27 -4.37 11.11
CA LYS A 135 16.52 -3.69 10.71
C LYS A 135 16.93 -4.13 9.29
N PRO A 136 17.79 -3.37 8.60
CA PRO A 136 18.38 -3.86 7.37
C PRO A 136 19.21 -5.13 7.64
N SER A 137 19.28 -6.00 6.65
CA SER A 137 20.11 -7.21 6.69
C SER A 137 21.19 -7.16 5.61
N PHE A 138 22.29 -7.85 5.89
CA PHE A 138 23.49 -7.82 5.08
C PHE A 138 24.00 -9.23 4.81
N CYS A 139 24.57 -9.42 3.62
CA CYS A 139 25.18 -10.68 3.21
C CYS A 139 26.30 -11.08 4.16
N SER A 140 26.40 -12.38 4.42
CA SER A 140 27.41 -12.96 5.31
C SER A 140 28.80 -13.00 4.69
N GLY A 141 28.89 -12.95 3.35
CA GLY A 141 30.11 -13.21 2.59
C GLY A 141 30.45 -14.70 2.46
N ARG A 142 29.61 -15.60 2.97
CA ARG A 142 29.86 -17.05 3.01
C ARG A 142 28.80 -17.87 2.27
N ASP A 143 27.61 -17.31 2.11
CA ASP A 143 26.48 -17.93 1.43
C ASP A 143 25.76 -16.93 0.52
N HIS A 144 24.95 -17.48 -0.38
CA HIS A 144 24.14 -16.70 -1.33
C HIS A 144 22.79 -16.26 -0.74
N SER A 145 22.53 -16.58 0.53
CA SER A 145 21.29 -16.26 1.23
C SER A 145 21.43 -14.96 2.02
N CYS A 146 20.37 -14.15 2.08
CA CYS A 146 20.34 -13.01 2.99
C CYS A 146 19.89 -13.50 4.37
N PRO A 147 20.66 -13.23 5.44
CA PRO A 147 20.23 -13.54 6.80
C PRO A 147 18.88 -12.89 7.11
N LYS A 148 18.07 -13.55 7.94
CA LYS A 148 16.81 -12.97 8.41
C LYS A 148 17.09 -11.66 9.16
N PRO A 149 16.35 -10.58 8.87
CA PRO A 149 16.61 -9.29 9.49
C PRO A 149 16.27 -9.36 10.98
N ALA A 150 17.14 -8.75 11.80
CA ALA A 150 16.88 -8.61 13.23
C ALA A 150 15.76 -7.59 13.48
N TYR A 151 15.02 -7.74 14.57
CA TYR A 151 14.01 -6.75 14.94
C TYR A 151 14.65 -5.46 15.46
N VAL A 152 13.96 -4.34 15.25
CA VAL A 152 14.26 -3.08 15.92
C VAL A 152 13.95 -3.20 17.43
N PRO A 153 14.55 -2.36 18.29
CA PRO A 153 14.25 -2.37 19.72
C PRO A 153 12.75 -2.22 20.00
N GLU A 154 12.27 -2.87 21.06
CA GLU A 154 10.88 -2.72 21.49
C GLU A 154 10.57 -1.26 21.83
N GLY A 155 9.38 -0.78 21.48
CA GLY A 155 8.98 0.61 21.65
C GLY A 155 9.49 1.57 20.58
N THR A 156 10.19 1.10 19.54
CA THR A 156 10.56 1.96 18.39
C THR A 156 9.30 2.45 17.68
N PRO A 157 9.12 3.77 17.43
CA PRO A 157 7.98 4.28 16.67
C PRO A 157 7.91 3.71 15.25
N CYS A 158 6.71 3.36 14.79
CA CYS A 158 6.44 2.83 13.45
C CYS A 158 5.17 3.48 12.85
N PRO A 159 4.88 3.28 11.55
CA PRO A 159 3.81 4.00 10.87
C PRO A 159 2.44 3.86 11.55
N GLY A 160 1.64 4.94 11.55
CA GLY A 160 0.24 4.90 12.00
C GLY A 160 0.06 4.87 13.52
N PRO A 161 0.45 5.97 14.20
CA PRO A 161 0.83 6.02 15.63
C PRO A 161 1.15 4.66 16.28
N GLY A 162 2.08 3.90 15.70
CA GLY A 162 2.43 2.56 16.16
C GLY A 162 3.75 2.50 16.90
N HIS A 163 3.96 1.41 17.64
CA HIS A 163 5.24 1.06 18.24
C HIS A 163 5.58 -0.41 17.99
N CYS A 164 6.87 -0.66 17.74
CA CYS A 164 7.39 -1.97 17.43
C CYS A 164 7.48 -2.87 18.65
N TYR A 165 6.94 -4.08 18.54
CA TYR A 165 7.04 -5.11 19.57
C TYR A 165 7.14 -6.48 18.92
N SER A 166 8.18 -7.23 19.28
CA SER A 166 8.44 -8.59 18.75
C SER A 166 8.28 -8.71 17.21
N GLY A 167 8.85 -7.76 16.46
CA GLY A 167 8.82 -7.79 14.99
C GLY A 167 7.47 -7.45 14.36
N LYS A 168 6.61 -6.71 15.07
CA LYS A 168 5.34 -6.21 14.53
C LYS A 168 5.13 -4.77 14.96
N CYS A 169 4.66 -3.95 14.02
CA CYS A 169 4.18 -2.62 14.34
C CYS A 169 2.79 -2.71 14.99
N LEU A 170 2.73 -2.58 16.31
CA LEU A 170 1.46 -2.54 17.04
C LEU A 170 0.94 -1.11 17.07
N SER A 171 -0.36 -0.92 16.81
CA SER A 171 -0.99 0.39 17.03
C SER A 171 -0.86 0.80 18.50
N PHE A 172 -0.92 2.11 18.77
CA PHE A 172 -0.94 2.66 20.13
C PHE A 172 -1.84 1.87 21.11
N CYS A 173 -3.07 1.55 20.70
CA CYS A 173 -4.02 0.81 21.54
C CYS A 173 -3.61 -0.64 21.79
N GLN A 174 -3.11 -1.33 20.76
CA GLN A 174 -2.62 -2.71 20.90
C GLN A 174 -1.38 -2.79 21.79
N ALA A 175 -0.50 -1.78 21.73
CA ALA A 175 0.63 -1.67 22.64
C ALA A 175 0.16 -1.49 24.10
N LEU A 176 -0.83 -0.63 24.34
CA LEU A 176 -1.43 -0.46 25.67
C LEU A 176 -2.08 -1.75 26.20
N SER A 177 -2.68 -2.56 25.32
CA SER A 177 -3.23 -3.88 25.67
C SER A 177 -2.18 -4.88 26.13
N ARG A 178 -0.89 -4.70 25.86
CA ARG A 178 0.14 -5.61 26.41
C ARG A 178 0.32 -5.44 27.92
N ASN A 179 0.17 -4.21 28.40
CA ASN A 179 0.39 -3.85 29.81
C ASN A 179 -0.92 -3.85 30.62
N ARG A 180 -2.05 -4.16 29.99
CA ARG A 180 -3.38 -4.17 30.61
C ARG A 180 -4.10 -5.47 30.27
N SER A 181 -4.83 -6.05 31.21
CA SER A 181 -5.70 -7.21 30.96
C SER A 181 -6.98 -6.82 30.21
N VAL A 182 -6.86 -5.99 29.17
CA VAL A 182 -7.98 -5.45 28.38
C VAL A 182 -7.57 -5.40 26.92
N ARG A 183 -8.43 -5.91 26.04
CA ARG A 183 -8.26 -5.80 24.58
C ARG A 183 -8.77 -4.47 24.06
N LEU A 184 -7.82 -3.65 23.59
CA LEU A 184 -8.05 -2.33 23.03
C LEU A 184 -7.68 -2.35 21.56
N GLN A 185 -8.44 -1.60 20.78
CA GLN A 185 -8.16 -1.42 19.36
C GLN A 185 -8.32 0.04 18.97
N ALA A 186 -7.54 0.46 17.97
CA ALA A 186 -7.54 1.82 17.48
C ALA A 186 -8.90 2.20 16.88
N CYS A 187 -9.33 3.43 17.15
CA CYS A 187 -10.52 4.06 16.57
C CYS A 187 -10.28 5.55 16.37
N MET A 188 -11.15 6.20 15.58
CA MET A 188 -11.10 7.64 15.35
C MET A 188 -12.11 8.35 16.26
N CYS A 189 -11.63 9.28 17.08
CA CYS A 189 -12.52 10.17 17.81
C CYS A 189 -13.19 11.20 16.89
N ARG A 190 -14.34 11.73 17.30
CA ARG A 190 -15.03 12.82 16.59
C ARG A 190 -14.57 14.19 17.10
N THR A 191 -14.91 15.23 16.32
CA THR A 191 -14.76 16.65 16.66
C THR A 191 -13.32 17.04 17.07
N ASN A 192 -13.15 17.61 18.27
CA ASN A 192 -11.91 18.25 18.73
C ASN A 192 -10.82 17.22 19.11
N ALA A 193 -11.20 15.95 19.26
CA ALA A 193 -10.28 14.87 19.57
C ALA A 193 -9.89 14.02 18.34
N ALA A 194 -10.31 14.41 17.13
CA ALA A 194 -10.09 13.64 15.91
C ALA A 194 -8.61 13.34 15.59
N CYS A 195 -7.70 14.17 16.09
CA CYS A 195 -6.25 14.02 15.93
C CYS A 195 -5.54 13.61 17.22
N LYS A 196 -6.25 12.90 18.10
CA LYS A 196 -5.72 12.29 19.34
C LYS A 196 -5.72 10.78 19.22
N SER A 197 -4.90 10.11 20.03
CA SER A 197 -4.86 8.64 20.05
C SER A 197 -6.05 8.08 20.83
N CYS A 198 -7.00 7.49 20.10
CA CYS A 198 -8.23 6.95 20.65
C CYS A 198 -8.32 5.43 20.53
N CYS A 199 -8.83 4.80 21.60
CA CYS A 199 -8.98 3.37 21.72
C CYS A 199 -10.40 2.99 22.13
N PHE A 200 -10.88 1.86 21.63
CA PHE A 200 -12.10 1.24 22.13
C PHE A 200 -11.78 -0.11 22.76
N ASN A 201 -12.53 -0.45 23.80
CA ASN A 201 -12.45 -1.75 24.46
C ASN A 201 -13.33 -2.75 23.72
N THR A 202 -12.73 -3.81 23.17
CA THR A 202 -13.45 -4.83 22.41
C THR A 202 -14.34 -5.72 23.28
N GLU A 203 -14.14 -5.73 24.60
CA GLU A 203 -14.88 -6.56 25.55
C GLU A 203 -16.14 -5.88 26.07
N ARG A 204 -16.30 -4.56 25.86
CA ARG A 204 -17.46 -3.77 26.28
C ARG A 204 -18.10 -3.09 25.08
N ALA A 205 -18.75 -3.88 24.22
CA ALA A 205 -19.34 -3.42 22.96
C ALA A 205 -20.65 -2.60 23.10
N ASN A 206 -21.22 -2.47 24.30
CA ASN A 206 -22.58 -1.95 24.52
C ASN A 206 -22.67 -0.47 24.99
N VAL A 207 -21.75 0.42 24.58
CA VAL A 207 -21.78 1.82 25.01
C VAL A 207 -21.72 2.79 23.83
N SER A 208 -22.55 3.84 23.89
CA SER A 208 -22.64 4.96 22.95
C SER A 208 -21.29 5.67 22.71
N ASP A 209 -20.39 5.63 23.70
CA ASP A 209 -19.01 6.13 23.68
C ASP A 209 -17.99 5.00 23.53
N TRP A 210 -18.13 4.21 22.46
CA TRP A 210 -17.25 3.08 22.20
C TRP A 210 -15.79 3.52 22.01
N CYS A 211 -15.52 4.69 21.42
CA CYS A 211 -14.17 5.20 21.17
C CYS A 211 -13.79 6.32 22.15
N GLN A 212 -12.75 6.11 22.96
CA GLN A 212 -12.31 7.06 24.00
C GLN A 212 -10.89 7.55 23.76
N VAL A 213 -10.61 8.78 24.21
CA VAL A 213 -9.25 9.36 24.17
C VAL A 213 -8.38 8.68 25.23
N TYR A 214 -7.25 8.10 24.82
CA TYR A 214 -6.28 7.47 25.73
C TYR A 214 -4.97 8.25 25.84
N SER A 215 -4.66 9.12 24.86
CA SER A 215 -3.58 10.09 24.97
C SER A 215 -4.03 11.45 24.44
N ASN A 216 -3.65 12.51 25.16
CA ASN A 216 -3.86 13.89 24.76
C ASN A 216 -2.78 14.41 23.81
N GLU A 217 -1.75 13.62 23.53
CA GLU A 217 -0.77 13.94 22.50
C GLU A 217 -1.41 13.92 21.11
N SER A 218 -1.00 14.86 20.27
CA SER A 218 -1.46 14.91 18.89
C SER A 218 -0.80 13.80 18.08
N VAL A 219 -1.58 13.10 17.25
CA VAL A 219 -1.04 12.13 16.30
C VAL A 219 -0.17 12.82 15.26
N LEU A 220 0.69 12.06 14.59
CA LEU A 220 1.59 12.57 13.55
C LEU A 220 0.81 13.27 12.42
N ASP A 221 1.35 14.35 11.90
CA ASP A 221 0.80 15.04 10.73
C ASP A 221 0.68 14.07 9.54
N GLY A 222 -0.40 14.20 8.77
CA GLY A 222 -0.77 13.28 7.69
C GLY A 222 -1.56 12.05 8.14
N THR A 223 -1.73 11.81 9.44
CA THR A 223 -2.60 10.72 9.94
C THR A 223 -4.05 10.97 9.49
N PRO A 224 -4.74 9.98 8.89
CA PRO A 224 -6.12 10.15 8.46
C PRO A 224 -7.06 10.36 9.65
N CYS A 225 -7.97 11.31 9.51
CA CYS A 225 -9.09 11.57 10.41
C CYS A 225 -10.41 11.53 9.61
N TYR A 226 -11.55 11.59 10.30
CA TYR A 226 -12.89 11.28 9.75
C TYR A 226 -13.14 11.74 8.30
N MET A 227 -12.82 13.00 7.96
CA MET A 227 -12.94 13.56 6.60
C MET A 227 -11.70 14.35 6.17
N GLY A 228 -10.51 13.93 6.61
CA GLY A 228 -9.31 14.72 6.42
C GLY A 228 -8.02 14.04 6.82
N PHE A 229 -7.01 14.87 7.07
CA PHE A 229 -5.75 14.48 7.67
C PHE A 229 -5.39 15.43 8.81
N CYS A 230 -4.68 14.91 9.80
CA CYS A 230 -4.20 15.72 10.91
C CYS A 230 -3.05 16.62 10.49
N LYS A 231 -3.12 17.89 10.86
CA LYS A 231 -2.04 18.86 10.71
C LYS A 231 -1.99 19.75 11.93
N THR A 232 -0.85 19.82 12.62
CA THR A 232 -0.68 20.57 13.87
C THR A 232 -1.76 20.25 14.92
N GLY A 233 -2.21 18.98 14.95
CA GLY A 233 -3.25 18.51 15.89
C GLY A 233 -4.70 18.86 15.52
N VAL A 234 -4.96 19.45 14.34
CA VAL A 234 -6.30 19.74 13.82
C VAL A 234 -6.59 18.86 12.60
N CYS A 235 -7.82 18.33 12.49
CA CYS A 235 -8.25 17.55 11.33
C CYS A 235 -8.61 18.50 10.18
N GLU A 236 -7.70 18.66 9.21
CA GLU A 236 -7.94 19.45 8.00
C GLU A 236 -8.68 18.59 6.97
N SER A 237 -9.83 19.06 6.47
CA SER A 237 -10.64 18.29 5.52
C SER A 237 -9.96 18.15 4.15
N TYR A 238 -10.26 17.05 3.44
CA TYR A 238 -9.84 16.88 2.03
C TYR A 238 -10.43 17.97 1.11
N GLU A 239 -11.50 18.62 1.55
CA GLU A 239 -12.15 19.75 0.88
C GLU A 239 -11.37 21.06 1.05
N ALA A 240 -10.14 21.10 0.55
CA ALA A 240 -9.71 22.34 -0.09
C ALA A 240 -10.61 22.49 -1.33
N SER A 241 -11.70 23.26 -1.19
CA SER A 241 -12.67 23.64 -2.23
C SER A 241 -12.03 23.62 -3.63
N THR A 242 -12.73 23.12 -4.66
CA THR A 242 -12.29 23.14 -6.07
C THR A 242 -11.70 24.50 -6.46
N PHE A 243 -12.21 25.58 -5.85
CA PHE A 243 -11.69 26.94 -5.94
C PHE A 243 -10.25 27.12 -5.40
N LYS A 244 -9.86 26.53 -4.27
CA LYS A 244 -8.47 26.54 -3.76
C LYS A 244 -7.52 25.72 -4.63
N ARG A 245 -7.98 24.60 -5.22
CA ARG A 245 -7.19 23.83 -6.21
C ARG A 245 -7.01 24.62 -7.51
N PHE A 246 -8.06 25.26 -8.00
CA PHE A 246 -8.02 26.14 -9.17
C PHE A 246 -7.18 27.41 -8.91
N GLN A 247 -7.29 28.01 -7.73
CA GLN A 247 -6.50 29.16 -7.32
C GLN A 247 -5.01 28.79 -7.13
N GLY A 248 -4.73 27.57 -6.64
CA GLY A 248 -3.38 27.01 -6.59
C GLY A 248 -2.80 26.85 -8.00
N PHE A 249 -3.57 26.24 -8.92
CA PHE A 249 -3.21 26.11 -10.33
C PHE A 249 -2.96 27.47 -11.01
N LEU A 250 -3.85 28.45 -10.81
CA LEU A 250 -3.71 29.80 -11.36
C LEU A 250 -2.49 30.55 -10.81
N LYS A 251 -2.16 30.38 -9.53
CA LYS A 251 -0.95 30.98 -8.93
C LYS A 251 0.34 30.31 -9.39
N GLN A 252 0.26 29.08 -9.90
CA GLN A 252 1.41 28.31 -10.36
C GLN A 252 1.76 28.57 -11.83
N MET A 253 0.84 29.15 -12.62
CA MET A 253 1.11 29.58 -13.99
C MET A 253 1.90 30.88 -14.00
N LYS A 254 3.13 30.87 -14.53
CA LYS A 254 3.92 32.09 -14.74
C LYS A 254 3.36 32.87 -15.94
N THR A 255 3.52 34.20 -15.94
CA THR A 255 3.03 35.12 -16.99
C THR A 255 3.32 34.72 -18.45
N PRO A 256 4.50 34.19 -18.83
CA PRO A 256 4.75 33.77 -20.22
C PRO A 256 4.05 32.45 -20.62
N GLU A 257 3.80 31.55 -19.68
CA GLU A 257 3.07 30.29 -19.93
C GLU A 257 1.57 30.54 -20.09
N LEU A 258 1.04 31.52 -19.34
CA LEU A 258 -0.36 31.95 -19.44
C LEU A 258 -0.68 32.54 -20.82
N GLU A 259 0.20 33.36 -21.39
CA GLU A 259 0.01 33.93 -22.73
C GLU A 259 -0.04 32.84 -23.81
N THR A 260 0.84 31.84 -23.71
CA THR A 260 0.91 30.72 -24.64
C THR A 260 -0.34 29.83 -24.53
N PHE A 261 -0.81 29.58 -23.31
CA PHE A 261 -2.04 28.84 -23.05
C PHE A 261 -3.29 29.58 -23.56
N LEU A 262 -3.39 30.89 -23.35
CA LEU A 262 -4.50 31.72 -23.82
C LEU A 262 -4.54 31.81 -25.35
N LYS A 263 -3.38 31.96 -26.01
CA LYS A 263 -3.28 31.94 -27.48
C LYS A 263 -3.65 30.58 -28.05
N GLY A 264 -3.22 29.48 -27.42
CA GLY A 264 -3.54 28.11 -27.87
C GLY A 264 -5.01 27.71 -27.70
N ASN A 265 -5.74 28.34 -26.79
CA ASN A 265 -7.12 27.96 -26.44
C ASN A 265 -8.12 29.11 -26.62
N LEU A 266 -7.79 30.11 -27.44
CA LEU A 266 -8.58 31.33 -27.64
C LEU A 266 -10.04 31.04 -28.04
N VAL A 267 -10.25 30.04 -28.91
CA VAL A 267 -11.58 29.66 -29.40
C VAL A 267 -12.46 29.12 -28.26
N MET A 268 -11.91 28.25 -27.40
CA MET A 268 -12.64 27.71 -26.25
C MET A 268 -12.98 28.82 -25.24
N LEU A 269 -12.06 29.78 -25.06
CA LEU A 269 -12.27 30.93 -24.17
C LEU A 269 -13.41 31.83 -24.67
N LEU A 270 -13.45 32.10 -25.98
CA LEU A 270 -14.51 32.91 -26.60
C LEU A 270 -15.88 32.24 -26.49
N ILE A 271 -15.94 30.91 -26.65
CA ILE A 271 -17.19 30.14 -26.48
C ILE A 271 -17.67 30.22 -25.03
N LEU A 272 -16.78 30.04 -24.05
CA LEU A 272 -17.12 30.13 -22.63
C LEU A 272 -17.63 31.53 -22.24
N ILE A 273 -16.93 32.59 -22.67
CA ILE A 273 -17.34 33.97 -22.40
C ILE A 273 -18.69 34.27 -23.07
N SER A 274 -18.88 33.82 -24.31
CA SER A 274 -20.15 33.94 -25.03
C SER A 274 -21.29 33.27 -24.25
N LEU A 275 -21.11 32.04 -23.78
CA LEU A 275 -22.13 31.34 -23.01
C LEU A 275 -22.45 32.06 -21.68
N ILE A 276 -21.45 32.60 -21.00
CA ILE A 276 -21.62 33.36 -19.75
C ILE A 276 -22.39 34.66 -19.97
N VAL A 277 -22.26 35.31 -21.14
CA VAL A 277 -22.97 36.57 -21.44
C VAL A 277 -24.37 36.30 -22.01
N TRP A 278 -24.48 35.37 -22.96
CA TRP A 278 -25.71 35.17 -23.71
C TRP A 278 -26.74 34.28 -23.01
N LEU A 279 -26.33 33.34 -22.17
CA LEU A 279 -27.30 32.53 -21.40
C LEU A 279 -28.08 33.37 -20.37
N PRO A 280 -27.45 34.26 -19.57
CA PRO A 280 -28.19 35.14 -18.68
C PRO A 280 -29.00 36.20 -19.44
N ALA A 281 -28.47 36.74 -20.54
CA ALA A 281 -29.16 37.74 -21.35
C ALA A 281 -30.42 37.17 -22.02
N THR A 282 -30.35 35.95 -22.56
CA THR A 282 -31.54 35.28 -23.12
C THR A 282 -32.56 34.97 -22.04
N PHE A 283 -32.12 34.58 -20.84
CA PHE A 283 -33.02 34.37 -19.71
C PHE A 283 -33.67 35.68 -19.21
N TYR A 284 -32.95 36.80 -19.26
CA TYR A 284 -33.47 38.12 -18.91
C TYR A 284 -34.49 38.64 -19.93
N ILE A 285 -34.19 38.50 -21.23
CA ILE A 285 -35.11 38.88 -22.32
C ILE A 285 -36.36 38.00 -22.33
N TYR A 286 -36.24 36.70 -22.02
CA TYR A 286 -37.39 35.80 -21.95
C TYR A 286 -38.31 36.07 -20.74
N ARG A 287 -37.78 36.71 -19.69
CA ARG A 287 -38.55 37.10 -18.49
C ARG A 287 -39.12 38.52 -18.53
N ALA A 288 -38.70 39.35 -19.48
CA ALA A 288 -39.20 40.70 -19.72
C ALA A 288 -40.38 40.68 -20.70
#